data_AF-A0A3E0DT25-F1
#
_entry.id   AF-A0A3E0DT25-F1
#
_cell.length_a   1.000
_cell.length_b   1.000
_cell.length_c   1.000
_cell.angle_alpha   90.00
_cell.angle_beta   90.00
_cell.angle_gamma   90.00
#
_symmetry.space_group_name_H-M   'P 1'
#
loop_
_entity.id
_entity.type
_entity.pdbx_description
1 polymer ?
#
loop_
_entity_poly.entity_id
_entity_poly.type
_entity_poly.pdbx_seq_one_letter_code
_entity_poly.pdbx_strand_id
1 'polypeptide(L)'
;MSMNSLQLARSLELPSREAMLQRAPSVQMFWNNNKTLLEAAWAQWETSEQERLTKIDDSLLDSALRDAVTESWNDPLQETKVANLMHEIAPDVFQFQLFDPERLADLRHYLDAVADAEIPLRPPYGIALNRGGAMLDARSEGYLAAPSFQNLYQELLDKYMRPIARLLFPETMGYDGQTFGFSIQYQANTDTSLRLHTDASSVTLNVNLNLPGETFTGSEVDFYDSMSGKMNRYVFEPGVAVIHRGNVAHAAHPITSGKRTNFVLWLYGKHGQTPSFHVPQTLADAHQRWTTPDQTPDSMAPF
;
A
#
# COMPACT_ATOMS: atom_id res chain seq x y z
N MET A 1 8.16 34.91 -18.45
CA MET A 1 7.63 33.60 -18.87
C MET A 1 6.59 33.19 -17.85
N SER A 2 5.44 32.65 -18.25
CA SER A 2 4.48 32.05 -17.30
C SER A 2 5.09 30.78 -16.71
N MET A 3 4.96 30.57 -15.40
CA MET A 3 5.39 29.31 -14.79
C MET A 3 4.52 28.16 -15.28
N ASN A 4 5.12 26.98 -15.48
CA ASN A 4 4.38 25.75 -15.75
C ASN A 4 3.84 25.12 -14.44
N SER A 5 3.01 24.08 -14.54
CA SER A 5 2.40 23.45 -13.36
C SER A 5 3.43 22.91 -12.38
N LEU A 6 4.52 22.32 -12.89
CA LEU A 6 5.62 21.82 -12.05
C LEU A 6 6.30 22.95 -11.24
N GLN A 7 6.61 24.07 -11.88
CA GLN A 7 7.21 25.24 -11.21
C GLN A 7 6.25 25.87 -10.19
N LEU A 8 4.96 25.97 -10.54
CA LEU A 8 3.94 26.48 -9.64
C LEU A 8 3.79 25.58 -8.41
N ALA A 9 3.73 24.26 -8.59
CA ALA A 9 3.61 23.30 -7.50
C ALA A 9 4.81 23.36 -6.54
N ARG A 10 6.04 23.43 -7.08
CA ARG A 10 7.28 23.58 -6.28
C ARG A 10 7.34 24.89 -5.49
N SER A 11 6.61 25.92 -5.92
CA SER A 11 6.54 27.22 -5.24
C SER A 11 5.47 27.30 -4.15
N LEU A 12 4.64 26.27 -3.97
CA LEU A 12 3.58 26.27 -2.97
C LEU A 12 4.18 26.26 -1.56
N GLU A 13 3.69 27.15 -0.70
CA GLU A 13 3.95 27.09 0.74
C GLU A 13 3.13 25.96 1.36
N LEU A 14 3.82 24.91 1.82
CA LEU A 14 3.20 23.78 2.51
C LEU A 14 2.56 24.22 3.84
N PRO A 15 1.41 23.64 4.24
CA PRO A 15 0.88 23.80 5.58
C PRO A 15 1.92 23.45 6.65
N SER A 16 1.92 24.19 7.76
CA SER A 16 2.88 23.93 8.84
C SER A 16 2.69 22.53 9.42
N ARG A 17 3.77 21.97 9.97
CA ARG A 17 3.74 20.66 10.65
C ARG A 17 2.64 20.60 11.73
N GLU A 18 2.55 21.63 12.54
CA GLU A 18 1.55 21.73 13.60
C GLU A 18 0.13 21.71 13.04
N ALA A 19 -0.13 22.49 11.98
CA ALA A 19 -1.44 22.51 11.34
C ALA A 19 -1.81 21.13 10.77
N MET A 20 -0.86 20.44 10.13
CA MET A 20 -1.07 19.07 9.64
C MET A 20 -1.36 18.09 10.78
N LEU A 21 -0.62 18.15 11.89
CA LEU A 21 -0.84 17.30 13.07
C LEU A 21 -2.20 17.56 13.74
N GLN A 22 -2.64 18.82 13.79
CA GLN A 22 -3.92 19.24 14.35
C GLN A 22 -5.09 19.05 13.39
N ARG A 23 -4.83 18.60 12.15
CA ARG A 23 -5.84 18.49 11.07
C ARG A 23 -6.61 19.79 10.88
N ALA A 24 -5.89 20.92 10.89
CA ALA A 24 -6.51 22.23 10.73
C ALA A 24 -7.29 22.30 9.40
N PRO A 25 -8.48 22.93 9.34
CA PRO A 25 -9.25 23.04 8.11
C PRO A 25 -8.46 23.67 6.94
N SER A 26 -7.48 24.52 7.24
CA SER A 26 -6.57 25.11 6.24
C SER A 26 -5.73 24.09 5.49
N VAL A 27 -5.38 22.96 6.12
CA VAL A 27 -4.60 21.88 5.49
C VAL A 27 -5.45 21.17 4.45
N GLN A 28 -6.69 20.84 4.79
CA GLN A 28 -7.64 20.25 3.85
C GLN A 28 -7.93 21.21 2.68
N MET A 29 -8.17 22.49 2.97
CA MET A 29 -8.34 23.50 1.92
C MET A 29 -7.12 23.60 1.00
N PHE A 30 -5.90 23.54 1.55
CA PHE A 30 -4.68 23.54 0.74
C PHE A 30 -4.65 22.37 -0.25
N TRP A 31 -4.84 21.14 0.21
CA TRP A 31 -4.79 19.97 -0.68
C TRP A 31 -5.91 19.99 -1.72
N ASN A 32 -7.13 20.33 -1.31
CA ASN A 32 -8.29 20.38 -2.22
C ASN A 32 -8.13 21.47 -3.29
N ASN A 33 -7.69 22.67 -2.91
CA ASN A 33 -7.52 23.79 -3.84
C ASN A 33 -6.38 23.56 -4.84
N ASN A 34 -5.38 22.75 -4.45
CA ASN A 34 -4.21 22.48 -5.29
C ASN A 34 -4.27 21.11 -6.00
N LYS A 35 -5.33 20.31 -5.84
CA LYS A 35 -5.41 18.95 -6.40
C LYS A 35 -5.06 18.87 -7.88
N THR A 36 -5.77 19.62 -8.73
CA THR A 36 -5.53 19.63 -10.18
C THR A 36 -4.14 20.15 -10.55
N LEU A 37 -3.61 21.12 -9.80
CA LEU A 37 -2.26 21.63 -10.01
C LEU A 37 -1.20 20.56 -9.71
N LEU A 38 -1.34 19.85 -8.58
CA LEU A 38 -0.41 18.80 -8.17
C LEU A 38 -0.45 17.58 -9.11
N GLU A 39 -1.64 17.16 -9.55
CA GLU A 39 -1.80 16.10 -10.55
C GLU A 39 -1.09 16.46 -11.87
N ALA A 40 -1.30 17.70 -12.35
CA ALA A 40 -0.61 18.19 -13.55
C ALA A 40 0.90 18.31 -13.36
N ALA A 41 1.37 18.69 -12.17
CA ALA A 41 2.79 18.78 -11.83
C ALA A 41 3.46 17.41 -11.83
N TRP A 42 2.83 16.39 -11.24
CA TRP A 42 3.34 15.02 -11.25
C TRP A 42 3.46 14.45 -12.67
N ALA A 43 2.45 14.65 -13.51
CA ALA A 43 2.50 14.23 -14.91
C ALA A 43 3.63 14.94 -15.70
N GLN A 44 3.80 16.25 -15.48
CA GLN A 44 4.89 17.03 -16.10
C GLN A 44 6.26 16.58 -15.61
N TRP A 45 6.42 16.33 -14.30
CA TRP A 45 7.66 15.85 -13.72
C TRP A 45 8.06 14.50 -14.30
N GLU A 46 7.14 13.53 -14.33
CA GLU A 46 7.44 12.19 -14.84
C GLU A 46 7.83 12.24 -16.32
N THR A 47 7.15 13.07 -17.12
CA THR A 47 7.53 13.29 -18.53
C THR A 47 8.91 13.93 -18.65
N SER A 48 9.24 14.91 -17.79
CA SER A 48 10.55 15.57 -17.81
C SER A 48 11.71 14.67 -17.37
N GLU A 49 11.42 13.64 -16.60
CA GLU A 49 12.39 12.68 -16.06
C GLU A 49 12.34 11.32 -16.78
N GLN A 50 11.58 11.17 -17.88
CA GLN A 50 11.36 9.86 -18.52
C GLN A 50 12.65 9.14 -18.94
N GLU A 51 13.71 9.88 -19.27
CA GLU A 51 15.00 9.33 -19.68
C GLU A 51 15.85 8.87 -18.48
N ARG A 52 15.52 9.35 -17.27
CA ARG A 52 16.24 9.02 -16.02
C ARG A 52 15.48 8.02 -15.15
N LEU A 53 14.16 8.05 -15.19
CA LEU A 53 13.31 7.17 -14.38
C LEU A 53 13.33 5.75 -14.95
N THR A 54 13.54 4.77 -14.07
CA THR A 54 13.30 3.38 -14.43
C THR A 54 11.82 3.17 -14.67
N LYS A 55 11.48 2.40 -15.71
CA LYS A 55 10.11 1.99 -15.96
C LYS A 55 9.62 1.14 -14.79
N ILE A 56 8.51 1.55 -14.20
CA ILE A 56 7.84 0.80 -13.13
C ILE A 56 6.56 0.16 -13.68
N ASP A 57 6.49 -1.16 -13.62
CA ASP A 57 5.35 -2.00 -14.04
C ASP A 57 5.44 -3.36 -13.31
N ASP A 58 4.57 -4.31 -13.66
CA ASP A 58 4.58 -5.64 -13.05
C ASP A 58 5.84 -6.48 -13.34
N SER A 59 6.76 -6.02 -14.18
CA SER A 59 8.09 -6.65 -14.32
C SER A 59 8.93 -6.56 -13.05
N LEU A 60 8.56 -5.66 -12.12
CA LEU A 60 9.18 -5.53 -10.80
C LEU A 60 8.76 -6.64 -9.81
N LEU A 61 7.69 -7.38 -10.13
CA LEU A 61 7.18 -8.44 -9.28
C LEU A 61 7.95 -9.73 -9.46
N ASP A 62 7.95 -10.55 -8.40
CA ASP A 62 8.52 -11.89 -8.41
C ASP A 62 7.94 -12.70 -9.58
N SER A 63 8.80 -13.36 -10.35
CA SER A 63 8.36 -14.04 -11.56
C SER A 63 7.42 -15.20 -11.27
N ALA A 64 7.62 -15.95 -10.18
CA ALA A 64 6.74 -17.07 -9.85
C ALA A 64 5.34 -16.57 -9.49
N LEU A 65 5.24 -15.47 -8.74
CA LEU A 65 3.95 -14.82 -8.45
C LEU A 65 3.31 -14.27 -9.72
N ARG A 66 4.05 -13.51 -10.53
CA ARG A 66 3.54 -12.91 -11.77
C ARG A 66 3.01 -13.97 -12.74
N ASP A 67 3.75 -15.06 -12.92
CA ASP A 67 3.36 -16.14 -13.82
C ASP A 67 2.10 -16.86 -13.29
N ALA A 68 2.07 -17.21 -12.00
CA ALA A 68 0.91 -17.87 -11.38
C ALA A 68 -0.37 -17.00 -11.46
N VAL A 69 -0.25 -15.70 -11.20
CA VAL A 69 -1.36 -14.73 -11.30
C VAL A 69 -1.81 -14.57 -12.75
N THR A 70 -0.87 -14.41 -13.69
CA THR A 70 -1.20 -14.28 -15.12
C THR A 70 -1.91 -15.50 -15.66
N GLU A 71 -1.44 -16.69 -15.31
CA GLU A 71 -2.09 -17.95 -15.68
C GLU A 71 -3.48 -18.08 -15.07
N SER A 72 -3.69 -17.63 -13.84
CA SER A 72 -4.99 -17.66 -13.17
C SER A 72 -5.99 -16.65 -13.76
N TRP A 73 -5.52 -15.50 -14.26
CA TRP A 73 -6.36 -14.59 -15.03
C TRP A 73 -6.78 -15.18 -16.39
N ASN A 74 -5.91 -15.99 -17.01
CA ASN A 74 -6.22 -16.67 -18.28
C ASN A 74 -7.15 -17.89 -18.08
N ASP A 75 -6.89 -18.67 -17.03
CA ASP A 75 -7.67 -19.84 -16.61
C ASP A 75 -7.80 -19.84 -15.07
N PRO A 76 -8.93 -19.34 -14.52
CA PRO A 76 -9.12 -19.25 -13.06
C PRO A 76 -8.93 -20.56 -12.30
N LEU A 77 -9.05 -21.72 -12.95
CA LEU A 77 -8.79 -23.01 -12.31
C LEU A 77 -7.31 -23.23 -11.96
N GLN A 78 -6.39 -22.41 -12.49
CA GLN A 78 -4.96 -22.42 -12.14
C GLN A 78 -4.63 -21.71 -10.83
N GLU A 79 -5.61 -21.13 -10.11
CA GLU A 79 -5.40 -20.37 -8.87
C GLU A 79 -4.69 -21.16 -7.75
N THR A 80 -4.68 -22.48 -7.84
CA THR A 80 -3.88 -23.35 -6.96
C THR A 80 -2.38 -23.06 -7.04
N LYS A 81 -1.88 -22.60 -8.20
CA LYS A 81 -0.49 -22.15 -8.35
C LYS A 81 -0.19 -20.93 -7.48
N VAL A 82 -1.15 -20.02 -7.36
CA VAL A 82 -1.06 -18.85 -6.47
C VAL A 82 -1.16 -19.30 -5.02
N ALA A 83 -2.11 -20.19 -4.68
CA ALA A 83 -2.25 -20.73 -3.33
C ALA A 83 -0.95 -21.37 -2.82
N ASN A 84 -0.23 -22.11 -3.68
CA ASN A 84 1.03 -22.77 -3.32
C ASN A 84 2.19 -21.81 -2.98
N LEU A 85 2.08 -20.54 -3.35
CA LEU A 85 3.06 -19.50 -3.01
C LEU A 85 2.75 -18.81 -1.67
N MET A 86 1.56 -19.05 -1.10
CA MET A 86 1.12 -18.40 0.13
C MET A 86 1.54 -19.27 1.32
N HIS A 87 2.36 -18.71 2.22
CA HIS A 87 2.85 -19.41 3.40
C HIS A 87 2.23 -18.83 4.66
N GLU A 88 1.44 -19.63 5.38
CA GLU A 88 0.81 -19.20 6.63
C GLU A 88 1.85 -19.09 7.75
N ILE A 89 1.98 -17.89 8.35
CA ILE A 89 2.94 -17.59 9.42
C ILE A 89 2.27 -17.45 10.80
N ALA A 90 0.95 -17.19 10.79
CA ALA A 90 0.05 -17.19 11.94
C ALA A 90 -1.36 -17.47 11.41
N PRO A 91 -2.33 -17.88 12.24
CA PRO A 91 -3.69 -18.14 11.79
C PRO A 91 -4.26 -16.97 10.98
N ASP A 92 -4.65 -17.23 9.73
CA ASP A 92 -5.17 -16.24 8.78
C ASP A 92 -4.19 -15.11 8.40
N VAL A 93 -2.89 -15.34 8.55
CA VAL A 93 -1.80 -14.42 8.18
C VAL A 93 -0.81 -15.15 7.28
N PHE A 94 -0.69 -14.66 6.04
CA PHE A 94 0.12 -15.31 5.01
C PHE A 94 1.24 -14.39 4.54
N GLN A 95 2.42 -14.96 4.30
CA GLN A 95 3.52 -14.28 3.61
C GLN A 95 3.70 -14.82 2.19
N PHE A 96 4.23 -14.00 1.30
CA PHE A 96 4.70 -14.40 -0.02
C PHE A 96 5.67 -13.35 -0.60
N GLN A 97 6.53 -13.76 -1.54
CA GLN A 97 7.40 -12.83 -2.27
C GLN A 97 6.56 -12.04 -3.28
N LEU A 98 6.40 -10.73 -3.07
CA LEU A 98 5.64 -9.86 -3.99
C LEU A 98 6.56 -9.22 -5.02
N PHE A 99 7.55 -8.46 -4.56
CA PHE A 99 8.54 -7.84 -5.43
C PHE A 99 9.74 -8.75 -5.62
N ASP A 100 10.31 -8.77 -6.82
CA ASP A 100 11.59 -9.41 -7.07
C ASP A 100 12.70 -8.61 -6.34
N PRO A 101 13.46 -9.22 -5.41
CA PRO A 101 14.53 -8.54 -4.68
C PRO A 101 15.59 -7.90 -5.57
N GLU A 102 15.86 -8.44 -6.77
CA GLU A 102 16.82 -7.88 -7.72
C GLU A 102 16.26 -6.65 -8.45
N ARG A 103 14.94 -6.58 -8.60
CA ARG A 103 14.23 -5.45 -9.26
C ARG A 103 13.74 -4.40 -8.28
N LEU A 104 13.75 -4.68 -6.98
CA LEU A 104 13.29 -3.76 -5.95
C LEU A 104 14.08 -2.43 -5.94
N ALA A 105 15.35 -2.46 -6.37
CA ALA A 105 16.17 -1.27 -6.57
C ALA A 105 15.55 -0.29 -7.59
N ASP A 106 14.91 -0.79 -8.64
CA ASP A 106 14.25 0.05 -9.65
C ASP A 106 13.08 0.83 -9.02
N LEU A 107 12.25 0.16 -8.20
CA LEU A 107 11.17 0.80 -7.46
C LEU A 107 11.72 1.81 -6.44
N ARG A 108 12.77 1.45 -5.69
CA ARG A 108 13.36 2.36 -4.69
C ARG A 108 13.98 3.59 -5.34
N HIS A 109 14.69 3.45 -6.46
CA HIS A 109 15.20 4.59 -7.22
C HIS A 109 14.08 5.51 -7.72
N TYR A 110 12.97 4.94 -8.20
CA TYR A 110 11.80 5.73 -8.59
C TYR A 110 11.23 6.51 -7.39
N LEU A 111 11.05 5.87 -6.24
CA LEU A 111 10.52 6.50 -5.03
C LEU A 111 11.46 7.55 -4.44
N ASP A 112 12.78 7.36 -4.56
CA ASP A 112 13.77 8.35 -4.15
C ASP A 112 13.72 9.58 -5.09
N ALA A 113 13.58 9.38 -6.40
CA ALA A 113 13.36 10.48 -7.35
C ALA A 113 12.05 11.23 -7.08
N VAL A 114 10.99 10.54 -6.66
CA VAL A 114 9.74 11.14 -6.20
C VAL A 114 9.98 12.03 -4.97
N ALA A 115 10.77 11.57 -3.99
CA ALA A 115 11.09 12.35 -2.81
C ALA A 115 11.91 13.61 -3.17
N ASP A 116 12.80 13.50 -4.15
CA ASP A 116 13.63 14.61 -4.65
C ASP A 116 12.89 15.54 -5.63
N ALA A 117 11.65 15.22 -6.00
CA ALA A 117 10.89 15.99 -6.99
C ALA A 117 10.49 17.39 -6.50
N GLU A 118 10.50 17.62 -5.19
CA GLU A 118 10.06 18.86 -4.52
C GLU A 118 8.61 19.25 -4.82
N ILE A 119 7.78 18.29 -5.25
CA ILE A 119 6.34 18.48 -5.42
C ILE A 119 5.67 18.19 -4.08
N PRO A 120 4.76 19.06 -3.58
CA PRO A 120 4.00 18.78 -2.37
C PRO A 120 3.32 17.41 -2.39
N LEU A 121 3.67 16.58 -1.41
CA LEU A 121 3.15 15.23 -1.23
C LEU A 121 2.68 15.08 0.21
N ARG A 122 1.46 14.59 0.41
CA ARG A 122 0.88 14.43 1.75
C ARG A 122 1.47 13.17 2.41
N PRO A 123 2.17 13.30 3.56
CA PRO A 123 2.60 12.12 4.30
C PRO A 123 1.40 11.39 4.93
N PRO A 124 1.48 10.08 5.18
CA PRO A 124 0.44 9.36 5.90
C PRO A 124 0.24 9.92 7.31
N TYR A 125 -1.01 9.90 7.78
CA TYR A 125 -1.30 10.19 9.18
C TYR A 125 -0.91 9.01 10.07
N GLY A 126 -0.25 9.29 11.17
CA GLY A 126 0.31 8.28 12.08
C GLY A 126 1.78 8.53 12.31
N ILE A 127 2.29 8.05 13.45
CA ILE A 127 3.69 8.18 13.91
C ILE A 127 4.27 9.59 13.59
N ALA A 128 3.50 10.62 13.96
CA ALA A 128 3.84 12.05 13.96
C ALA A 128 4.46 12.69 12.68
N LEU A 129 4.01 12.23 11.51
CA LEU A 129 4.37 12.61 10.13
C LEU A 129 5.61 11.90 9.61
N ASN A 130 5.38 10.73 9.02
CA ASN A 130 6.38 9.95 8.34
C ASN A 130 6.87 10.68 7.07
N ARG A 131 8.00 11.39 7.18
CA ARG A 131 8.48 12.27 6.11
C ARG A 131 8.92 11.55 4.84
N GLY A 132 9.20 10.25 4.92
CA GLY A 132 9.51 9.41 3.74
C GLY A 132 8.29 8.68 3.18
N GLY A 133 7.11 8.87 3.77
CA GLY A 133 5.87 8.24 3.36
C GLY A 133 5.01 9.13 2.46
N ALA A 134 4.09 8.51 1.74
CA ALA A 134 3.17 9.16 0.82
C ALA A 134 1.79 8.51 0.87
N MET A 135 0.74 9.30 0.68
CA MET A 135 -0.56 8.77 0.28
C MET A 135 -0.49 8.25 -1.17
N LEU A 136 -1.02 7.06 -1.42
CA LEU A 136 -0.89 6.37 -2.72
C LEU A 136 -2.22 6.32 -3.49
N ASP A 137 -3.35 6.33 -2.79
CA ASP A 137 -4.67 6.27 -3.43
C ASP A 137 -5.08 7.63 -4.02
N ALA A 138 -5.55 7.66 -5.27
CA ALA A 138 -5.98 8.87 -5.99
C ALA A 138 -7.14 9.65 -5.34
N ARG A 139 -7.86 9.04 -4.41
CA ARG A 139 -8.91 9.70 -3.62
C ARG A 139 -8.37 10.36 -2.35
N SER A 140 -7.10 10.13 -2.01
CA SER A 140 -6.45 10.78 -0.89
C SER A 140 -6.01 12.19 -1.26
N GLU A 141 -6.11 13.12 -0.33
CA GLU A 141 -5.54 14.45 -0.46
C GLU A 141 -4.01 14.35 -0.68
N GLY A 142 -3.48 15.09 -1.65
CA GLY A 142 -2.03 15.18 -1.89
C GLY A 142 -1.32 13.86 -2.16
N TYR A 143 -2.00 12.90 -2.80
CA TYR A 143 -1.43 11.61 -3.19
C TYR A 143 -0.31 11.71 -4.24
N LEU A 144 0.46 10.65 -4.37
CA LEU A 144 1.47 10.50 -5.42
C LEU A 144 0.80 10.33 -6.79
N ALA A 145 0.50 11.43 -7.47
CA ALA A 145 -0.27 11.42 -8.71
C ALA A 145 0.56 11.17 -9.98
N ALA A 146 1.78 10.63 -9.85
CA ALA A 146 2.61 10.29 -11.00
C ALA A 146 1.93 9.17 -11.82
N PRO A 147 1.70 9.36 -13.14
CA PRO A 147 0.90 8.43 -13.94
C PRO A 147 1.39 6.97 -13.90
N SER A 148 2.69 6.72 -14.08
CA SER A 148 3.21 5.35 -14.06
C SER A 148 3.07 4.69 -12.69
N PHE A 149 3.24 5.45 -11.60
CA PHE A 149 3.02 4.95 -10.25
C PHE A 149 1.55 4.61 -10.01
N GLN A 150 0.61 5.46 -10.44
CA GLN A 150 -0.82 5.19 -10.29
C GLN A 150 -1.24 3.95 -11.08
N ASN A 151 -0.66 3.70 -12.25
CA ASN A 151 -0.88 2.46 -13.00
C ASN A 151 -0.38 1.23 -12.23
N LEU A 152 0.86 1.28 -11.71
CA LEU A 152 1.41 0.18 -10.89
C LEU A 152 0.56 -0.05 -9.63
N TYR A 153 0.14 1.01 -8.94
CA TYR A 153 -0.69 0.92 -7.75
C TYR A 153 -2.02 0.21 -8.03
N GLN A 154 -2.72 0.60 -9.10
CA GLN A 154 -3.96 -0.07 -9.51
C GLN A 154 -3.70 -1.52 -9.94
N GLU A 155 -2.62 -1.79 -10.67
CA GLU A 155 -2.27 -3.15 -11.07
C GLU A 155 -2.00 -4.05 -9.86
N LEU A 156 -1.24 -3.59 -8.86
CA LEU A 156 -1.00 -4.31 -7.60
C LEU A 156 -2.31 -4.67 -6.89
N LEU A 157 -3.25 -3.73 -6.83
CA LEU A 157 -4.52 -3.95 -6.14
C LEU A 157 -5.46 -4.87 -6.94
N ASP A 158 -5.60 -4.60 -8.24
CA ASP A 158 -6.59 -5.26 -9.07
C ASP A 158 -6.17 -6.64 -9.54
N LYS A 159 -4.96 -6.75 -10.05
CA LYS A 159 -4.45 -7.97 -10.68
C LYS A 159 -3.90 -8.95 -9.65
N TYR A 160 -3.36 -8.45 -8.52
CA TYR A 160 -2.68 -9.27 -7.52
C TYR A 160 -3.45 -9.34 -6.20
N MET A 161 -3.50 -8.24 -5.43
CA MET A 161 -3.98 -8.27 -4.05
C MET A 161 -5.43 -8.78 -3.94
N ARG A 162 -6.33 -8.30 -4.79
CA ARG A 162 -7.76 -8.66 -4.70
C ARG A 162 -8.07 -10.13 -4.97
N PRO A 163 -7.65 -10.75 -6.08
CA PRO A 163 -7.91 -12.17 -6.29
C PRO A 163 -7.23 -13.05 -5.23
N ILE A 164 -6.01 -12.69 -4.79
CA ILE A 164 -5.31 -13.39 -3.69
C ILE A 164 -6.11 -13.28 -2.39
N ALA A 165 -6.60 -12.08 -2.06
CA ALA A 165 -7.45 -11.84 -0.90
C ALA A 165 -8.70 -12.72 -0.93
N ARG A 166 -9.42 -12.79 -2.05
CA ARG A 166 -10.63 -13.62 -2.16
C ARG A 166 -10.33 -15.12 -2.09
N LEU A 167 -9.14 -15.54 -2.52
CA LEU A 167 -8.69 -16.93 -2.43
C LEU A 167 -8.42 -17.34 -0.98
N LEU A 168 -7.74 -16.48 -0.22
CA LEU A 168 -7.38 -16.73 1.18
C LEU A 168 -8.55 -16.45 2.15
N PHE A 169 -9.36 -15.45 1.83
CA PHE A 169 -10.39 -14.87 2.69
C PHE A 169 -11.70 -14.71 1.90
N PRO A 170 -12.44 -15.80 1.64
CA PRO A 170 -13.66 -15.76 0.82
C PRO A 170 -14.67 -14.70 1.28
N GLU A 171 -14.68 -14.37 2.57
CA GLU A 171 -15.54 -13.35 3.18
C GLU A 171 -15.36 -11.94 2.69
N THR A 172 -14.21 -11.64 2.11
CA THR A 172 -13.89 -10.29 1.70
C THR A 172 -14.50 -9.95 0.35
N MET A 173 -14.97 -10.95 -0.40
CA MET A 173 -15.64 -10.73 -1.68
C MET A 173 -16.94 -9.93 -1.47
N GLY A 174 -17.04 -8.79 -2.14
CA GLY A 174 -18.12 -7.82 -1.94
C GLY A 174 -17.78 -6.71 -0.94
N TYR A 175 -16.69 -6.87 -0.19
CA TYR A 175 -16.10 -5.88 0.71
C TYR A 175 -14.67 -5.52 0.28
N ASP A 176 -14.39 -5.57 -1.02
CA ASP A 176 -13.07 -5.41 -1.62
C ASP A 176 -13.07 -4.51 -2.87
N GLY A 177 -14.18 -3.79 -3.08
CA GLY A 177 -14.39 -2.89 -4.21
C GLY A 177 -13.72 -1.52 -4.05
N GLN A 178 -13.22 -1.20 -2.87
CA GLN A 178 -12.50 0.04 -2.56
C GLN A 178 -11.09 -0.29 -2.09
N THR A 179 -10.16 0.64 -2.33
CA THR A 179 -8.74 0.46 -1.99
C THR A 179 -8.23 1.60 -1.11
N PHE A 180 -7.13 1.41 -0.40
CA PHE A 180 -6.44 2.53 0.25
C PHE A 180 -4.98 2.14 0.38
N GLY A 181 -4.07 3.09 0.24
CA GLY A 181 -2.67 2.78 0.30
C GLY A 181 -1.85 3.96 0.76
N PHE A 182 -0.84 3.65 1.57
CA PHE A 182 0.18 4.60 1.96
C PHE A 182 1.54 3.91 2.03
N SER A 183 2.61 4.67 1.80
CA SER A 183 3.96 4.26 2.13
C SER A 183 4.39 4.82 3.48
N ILE A 184 5.21 4.09 4.21
CA ILE A 184 5.71 4.45 5.54
C ILE A 184 7.20 4.10 5.62
N GLN A 185 8.02 5.03 6.11
CA GLN A 185 9.44 4.78 6.40
C GLN A 185 9.70 4.88 7.90
N TYR A 186 9.86 3.72 8.55
CA TYR A 186 10.29 3.66 9.93
C TYR A 186 11.79 3.98 10.05
N GLN A 187 12.18 4.76 11.06
CA GLN A 187 13.55 5.07 11.43
C GLN A 187 13.72 5.17 12.95
N ALA A 188 14.90 4.79 13.44
CA ALA A 188 15.19 4.85 14.87
C ALA A 188 15.03 6.27 15.43
N ASN A 189 14.56 6.35 16.69
CA ASN A 189 14.41 7.58 17.49
C ASN A 189 13.31 8.56 17.06
N THR A 190 12.61 8.35 15.94
CA THR A 190 11.40 9.13 15.62
C THR A 190 10.12 8.34 15.79
N ASP A 191 10.21 7.01 15.68
CA ASP A 191 9.03 6.17 15.57
C ASP A 191 8.78 5.37 16.84
N THR A 192 7.57 5.56 17.37
CA THR A 192 7.06 4.82 18.51
C THR A 192 6.32 3.57 18.03
N SER A 193 6.32 2.51 18.85
CA SER A 193 5.50 1.31 18.62
C SER A 193 4.06 1.66 18.22
N LEU A 194 3.50 0.92 17.26
CA LEU A 194 2.05 0.89 17.10
C LEU A 194 1.50 -0.11 18.11
N ARG A 195 0.68 0.39 19.04
CA ARG A 195 -0.02 -0.44 20.03
C ARG A 195 -0.87 -1.48 19.31
N LEU A 196 -1.24 -2.53 20.04
CA LEU A 196 -2.16 -3.55 19.53
C LEU A 196 -3.43 -2.88 18.98
N HIS A 197 -3.71 -3.12 17.69
CA HIS A 197 -4.84 -2.56 16.97
C HIS A 197 -5.30 -3.51 15.88
N THR A 198 -6.43 -3.20 15.27
CA THR A 198 -6.92 -3.79 14.03
C THR A 198 -6.96 -2.71 12.97
N ASP A 199 -6.93 -3.10 11.69
CA ASP A 199 -7.06 -2.18 10.59
C ASP A 199 -8.54 -1.95 10.23
N ALA A 200 -8.84 -0.76 9.73
CA ALA A 200 -10.15 -0.42 9.18
C ALA A 200 -10.28 -0.94 7.73
N SER A 201 -9.91 -2.20 7.50
CA SER A 201 -9.88 -2.86 6.19
C SER A 201 -10.59 -4.21 6.27
N SER A 202 -11.01 -4.72 5.12
CA SER A 202 -11.35 -6.14 4.98
C SER A 202 -10.07 -6.98 4.93
N VAL A 203 -9.08 -6.49 4.17
CA VAL A 203 -7.76 -7.10 4.02
C VAL A 203 -6.70 -6.03 4.04
N THR A 204 -5.61 -6.33 4.74
CA THR A 204 -4.37 -5.54 4.74
C THR A 204 -3.26 -6.34 4.06
N LEU A 205 -2.49 -5.67 3.21
CA LEU A 205 -1.24 -6.15 2.64
C LEU A 205 -0.13 -5.18 3.06
N ASN A 206 0.85 -5.68 3.81
CA ASN A 206 2.03 -4.94 4.20
C ASN A 206 3.23 -5.48 3.43
N VAL A 207 3.99 -4.62 2.76
CA VAL A 207 5.11 -5.03 1.89
C VAL A 207 6.36 -4.30 2.31
N ASN A 208 7.46 -5.03 2.51
CA ASN A 208 8.75 -4.43 2.79
C ASN A 208 9.48 -4.05 1.50
N LEU A 209 9.95 -2.81 1.43
CA LEU A 209 10.62 -2.21 0.27
C LEU A 209 12.12 -2.01 0.47
N ASN A 210 12.69 -2.46 1.60
CA ASN A 210 14.14 -2.43 1.79
C ASN A 210 14.85 -3.29 0.76
N LEU A 211 16.00 -2.81 0.30
CA LEU A 211 16.85 -3.57 -0.61
C LEU A 211 17.57 -4.71 0.12
N PRO A 212 17.95 -5.79 -0.58
CA PRO A 212 18.89 -6.76 -0.03
C PRO A 212 20.14 -6.08 0.54
N GLY A 213 20.46 -6.37 1.80
CA GLY A 213 21.58 -5.76 2.52
C GLY A 213 21.23 -4.51 3.34
N GLU A 214 20.05 -3.91 3.16
CA GLU A 214 19.55 -2.88 4.08
C GLU A 214 18.96 -3.52 5.34
N THR A 215 19.77 -3.57 6.40
CA THR A 215 19.34 -4.19 7.66
C THR A 215 18.74 -3.17 8.62
N PHE A 216 17.74 -3.61 9.39
CA PHE A 216 17.20 -2.90 10.55
C PHE A 216 17.08 -3.86 11.74
N THR A 217 16.91 -3.31 12.94
CA THR A 217 16.57 -4.09 14.14
C THR A 217 15.32 -3.53 14.81
N GLY A 218 14.57 -4.38 15.53
CA GLY A 218 13.23 -4.04 15.96
C GLY A 218 12.23 -4.10 14.80
N SER A 219 11.14 -3.33 14.89
CA SER A 219 10.09 -3.27 13.85
C SER A 219 9.42 -4.61 13.52
N GLU A 220 9.60 -5.63 14.34
CA GLU A 220 8.84 -6.87 14.21
C GLU A 220 7.35 -6.59 14.37
N VAL A 221 6.53 -7.39 13.71
CA VAL A 221 5.07 -7.31 13.85
C VAL A 221 4.59 -8.55 14.58
N ASP A 222 3.91 -8.34 15.69
CA ASP A 222 3.25 -9.42 16.43
C ASP A 222 1.80 -9.52 15.98
N PHE A 223 1.39 -10.69 15.49
CA PHE A 223 0.01 -11.01 15.15
C PHE A 223 -0.63 -11.83 16.28
N TYR A 224 -1.76 -11.36 16.80
CA TYR A 224 -2.49 -12.01 17.88
C TYR A 224 -3.34 -13.17 17.35
N ASP A 225 -3.06 -14.37 17.84
CA ASP A 225 -3.89 -15.54 17.64
C ASP A 225 -5.01 -15.58 18.70
N SER A 226 -6.24 -15.31 18.27
CA SER A 226 -7.41 -15.28 19.15
C SER A 226 -7.80 -16.65 19.72
N MET A 227 -7.40 -17.76 19.08
CA MET A 227 -7.71 -19.12 19.52
C MET A 227 -6.75 -19.60 20.60
N SER A 228 -5.45 -19.31 20.44
CA SER A 228 -4.44 -19.73 21.42
C SER A 228 -4.03 -18.65 22.44
N GLY A 229 -4.39 -17.39 22.18
CA GLY A 229 -3.99 -16.24 23.00
C GLY A 229 -2.52 -15.84 22.84
N LYS A 230 -1.81 -16.37 21.83
CA LYS A 230 -0.39 -16.13 21.59
C LYS A 230 -0.15 -14.95 20.64
N MET A 231 1.03 -14.36 20.77
CA MET A 231 1.57 -13.39 19.81
C MET A 231 2.56 -14.10 18.90
N ASN A 232 2.27 -14.14 17.60
CA ASN A 232 3.16 -14.70 16.58
C ASN A 232 3.99 -13.57 15.98
N ARG A 233 5.29 -13.57 16.29
CA ARG A 233 6.22 -12.53 15.86
C ARG A 233 6.72 -12.78 14.44
N TYR A 234 6.71 -11.74 13.62
CA TYR A 234 7.21 -11.78 12.26
C TYR A 234 8.21 -10.66 11.96
N VAL A 235 9.25 -10.99 11.20
CA VAL A 235 10.27 -10.06 10.70
C VAL A 235 10.17 -10.02 9.19
N PHE A 236 10.08 -8.82 8.63
CA PHE A 236 9.93 -8.68 7.18
C PHE A 236 11.26 -8.78 6.44
N GLU A 237 11.25 -9.48 5.32
CA GLU A 237 12.36 -9.60 4.37
C GLU A 237 12.15 -8.71 3.13
N PRO A 238 13.21 -8.34 2.39
CA PRO A 238 13.11 -7.54 1.16
C PRO A 238 12.08 -8.05 0.15
N GLY A 239 11.15 -7.18 -0.26
CA GLY A 239 10.13 -7.49 -1.26
C GLY A 239 9.01 -8.43 -0.81
N VAL A 240 9.10 -8.98 0.41
CA VAL A 240 8.10 -9.88 0.97
C VAL A 240 6.88 -9.08 1.42
N ALA A 241 5.71 -9.62 1.07
CA ALA A 241 4.43 -9.14 1.52
C ALA A 241 3.85 -10.05 2.60
N VAL A 242 3.11 -9.45 3.53
CA VAL A 242 2.26 -10.14 4.50
C VAL A 242 0.83 -9.68 4.30
N ILE A 243 -0.07 -10.62 4.05
CA ILE A 243 -1.49 -10.40 3.83
C ILE A 243 -2.30 -11.03 4.97
N HIS A 244 -3.27 -10.28 5.50
CA HIS A 244 -4.15 -10.74 6.57
C HIS A 244 -5.49 -10.01 6.53
N ARG A 245 -6.49 -10.56 7.22
CA ARG A 245 -7.76 -9.85 7.46
C ARG A 245 -7.51 -8.60 8.30
N GLY A 246 -8.22 -7.51 8.02
CA GLY A 246 -8.06 -6.27 8.79
C GLY A 246 -8.41 -6.41 10.27
N ASN A 247 -9.27 -7.37 10.62
CA ASN A 247 -9.67 -7.67 11.99
C ASN A 247 -8.63 -8.49 12.80
N VAL A 248 -7.52 -8.93 12.19
CA VAL A 248 -6.42 -9.57 12.93
C VAL A 248 -5.72 -8.50 13.76
N ALA A 249 -5.82 -8.63 15.08
CA ALA A 249 -5.17 -7.72 16.00
C ALA A 249 -3.65 -7.89 15.91
N HIS A 250 -2.92 -6.79 15.74
CA HIS A 250 -1.47 -6.82 15.59
C HIS A 250 -0.80 -5.57 16.17
N ALA A 251 0.49 -5.67 16.45
CA ALA A 251 1.30 -4.59 17.01
C ALA A 251 2.66 -4.53 16.32
N ALA A 252 3.12 -3.32 16.00
CA ALA A 252 4.46 -3.12 15.43
C ALA A 252 5.41 -2.65 16.54
N HIS A 253 6.53 -3.36 16.71
CA HIS A 253 7.58 -2.99 17.65
C HIS A 253 8.31 -1.73 17.19
N PRO A 254 8.90 -0.94 18.12
CA PRO A 254 9.74 0.18 17.74
C PRO A 254 10.93 -0.32 16.91
N ILE A 255 11.31 0.45 15.89
CA ILE A 255 12.59 0.24 15.21
C ILE A 255 13.72 0.80 16.09
N THR A 256 14.76 0.00 16.30
CA THR A 256 15.89 0.35 17.19
C THR A 256 17.16 0.70 16.44
N SER A 257 17.30 0.28 15.18
CA SER A 257 18.38 0.71 14.28
C SER A 257 17.96 0.54 12.81
N GLY A 258 18.64 1.25 11.91
CA GLY A 258 18.38 1.21 10.47
C GLY A 258 17.11 1.96 10.07
N LYS A 259 16.62 1.64 8.87
CA LYS A 259 15.38 2.18 8.31
C LYS A 259 14.57 1.06 7.69
N ARG A 260 13.25 1.10 7.85
CA ARG A 260 12.34 0.15 7.22
C ARG A 260 11.29 0.87 6.39
N THR A 261 11.27 0.65 5.08
CA THR A 261 10.29 1.29 4.19
C THR A 261 9.25 0.28 3.75
N ASN A 262 7.98 0.64 3.80
CA ASN A 262 6.89 -0.26 3.46
C ASN A 262 5.83 0.40 2.60
N PHE A 263 5.12 -0.42 1.84
CA PHE A 263 3.74 -0.15 1.47
C PHE A 263 2.79 -0.83 2.44
N VAL A 264 1.69 -0.13 2.76
CA VAL A 264 0.53 -0.70 3.44
C VAL A 264 -0.67 -0.42 2.54
N LEU A 265 -1.27 -1.49 2.03
CA LEU A 265 -2.38 -1.47 1.08
C LEU A 265 -3.59 -2.17 1.69
N TRP A 266 -4.77 -1.60 1.52
CA TRP A 266 -6.03 -2.09 2.06
C TRP A 266 -7.04 -2.32 0.96
N LEU A 267 -7.88 -3.35 1.17
CA LEU A 267 -9.15 -3.54 0.48
C LEU A 267 -10.28 -3.37 1.47
N TYR A 268 -11.36 -2.69 1.07
CA TYR A 268 -12.57 -2.55 1.87
C TYR A 268 -13.81 -2.35 0.97
N GLY A 269 -15.00 -2.42 1.57
CA GLY A 269 -16.28 -2.23 0.89
C GLY A 269 -16.69 -0.77 0.77
N LYS A 270 -17.73 -0.49 -0.01
CA LYS A 270 -18.26 0.88 -0.14
C LYS A 270 -18.54 1.52 1.22
N HIS A 271 -18.27 2.81 1.33
CA HIS A 271 -18.48 3.59 2.54
C HIS A 271 -17.76 3.03 3.78
N GLY A 272 -16.62 2.36 3.58
CA GLY A 272 -15.80 1.82 4.68
C GLY A 272 -16.31 0.50 5.26
N GLN A 273 -17.19 -0.22 4.54
CA GLN A 273 -17.73 -1.49 5.03
C GLN A 273 -16.67 -2.59 5.10
N THR A 274 -16.74 -3.42 6.12
CA THR A 274 -15.92 -4.63 6.27
C THR A 274 -16.83 -5.85 6.55
N PRO A 275 -16.35 -7.08 6.26
CA PRO A 275 -17.14 -8.29 6.48
C PRO A 275 -17.60 -8.45 7.93
N SER A 276 -18.87 -8.82 8.12
CA SER A 276 -19.40 -9.18 9.43
C SER A 276 -19.13 -10.66 9.73
N PHE A 277 -18.68 -10.97 10.96
CA PHE A 277 -18.34 -12.33 11.41
C PHE A 277 -19.47 -13.37 11.34
N HIS A 278 -20.73 -12.96 11.14
CA HIS A 278 -21.93 -13.82 11.30
C HIS A 278 -22.71 -14.06 10.01
N VAL A 279 -22.26 -13.54 8.86
CA VAL A 279 -22.99 -13.71 7.60
C VAL A 279 -22.57 -15.03 6.96
N PRO A 280 -23.49 -16.00 6.73
CA PRO A 280 -23.18 -17.21 5.98
C PRO A 280 -22.70 -16.83 4.59
N GLN A 281 -21.59 -17.44 4.16
CA GLN A 281 -20.94 -17.02 2.94
C GLN A 281 -21.03 -18.09 1.88
N THR A 282 -21.48 -17.67 0.72
CA THR A 282 -21.37 -18.48 -0.48
C THR A 282 -19.90 -18.48 -0.87
N LEU A 283 -19.25 -19.63 -0.81
CA LEU A 283 -17.92 -19.80 -1.38
C LEU A 283 -18.02 -19.50 -2.87
N ALA A 284 -17.41 -18.39 -3.28
CA ALA A 284 -17.29 -18.04 -4.68
C ALA A 284 -16.49 -19.12 -5.42
N ASP A 285 -16.76 -19.36 -6.69
CA ASP A 285 -15.87 -20.18 -7.51
C ASP A 285 -14.65 -19.37 -7.99
N ALA A 286 -13.71 -20.05 -8.66
CA ALA A 286 -12.52 -19.39 -9.18
C ALA A 286 -12.86 -18.30 -10.20
N HIS A 287 -13.83 -18.54 -11.09
CA HIS A 287 -14.23 -17.55 -12.09
C HIS A 287 -14.79 -16.28 -11.47
N GLN A 288 -15.41 -16.37 -10.30
CA GLN A 288 -15.87 -15.21 -9.54
C GLN A 288 -14.71 -14.49 -8.83
N ARG A 289 -13.73 -15.23 -8.29
CA ARG A 289 -12.56 -14.64 -7.61
C ARG A 289 -11.70 -13.79 -8.56
N TRP A 290 -11.43 -14.31 -9.74
CA TRP A 290 -10.55 -13.71 -10.76
C TRP A 290 -11.30 -12.71 -11.65
N THR A 291 -11.88 -11.69 -11.01
CA THR A 291 -12.62 -10.60 -11.66
C THR A 291 -12.31 -9.26 -11.01
N THR A 292 -12.39 -8.17 -11.79
CA THR A 292 -12.39 -6.82 -11.24
C THR A 292 -13.82 -6.43 -10.81
N PRO A 293 -14.02 -5.87 -9.61
CA PRO A 293 -15.33 -5.39 -9.19
C PRO A 293 -15.90 -4.35 -10.18
N ASP A 294 -17.14 -4.54 -10.62
CA ASP A 294 -17.89 -3.51 -11.34
C ASP A 294 -18.54 -2.54 -10.34
N GLN A 295 -17.70 -1.70 -9.71
CA GLN A 295 -18.14 -0.70 -8.74
C GLN A 295 -17.46 0.64 -8.97
N THR A 296 -18.26 1.70 -8.98
CA THR A 296 -17.71 3.07 -8.91
C THR A 296 -17.01 3.27 -7.56
N PRO A 297 -15.74 3.71 -7.56
CA PRO A 297 -15.04 4.10 -6.33
C PRO A 297 -15.79 5.21 -5.58
N ASP A 298 -15.70 5.20 -4.26
CA ASP A 298 -16.15 6.32 -3.43
C ASP A 298 -15.38 7.59 -3.80
N SER A 299 -15.95 8.76 -3.54
CA SER A 299 -15.29 10.05 -3.87
C SER A 299 -14.06 10.35 -3.02
N MET A 300 -13.94 9.70 -1.86
CA MET A 300 -12.87 9.91 -0.87
C MET A 300 -12.34 8.56 -0.38
N ALA A 301 -11.04 8.50 -0.14
CA ALA A 301 -10.43 7.42 0.63
C ALA A 301 -10.69 7.61 2.14
N PRO A 302 -10.63 6.54 2.95
CA PRO A 302 -10.66 6.68 4.39
C PRO A 302 -9.41 7.45 4.86
N PHE A 303 -9.62 8.44 5.74
CA PHE A 303 -8.61 9.23 6.47
C PHE A 303 -7.98 10.46 5.78
#